data_AF-A0A1I2U857-F1
#
_entry.id   AF-A0A1I2U857-F1
#
_cell.length_a   1.000
_cell.length_b   1.000
_cell.length_c   1.000
_cell.angle_alpha   90.00
_cell.angle_beta   90.00
_cell.angle_gamma   90.00
#
_symmetry.space_group_name_H-M   'P 1'
#
loop_
_entity.id
_entity.type
_entity.pdbx_description
1 polymer ?
#
loop_
_entity_poly.entity_id
_entity_poly.type
_entity_poly.pdbx_seq_one_letter_code
_entity_poly.pdbx_strand_id
1 'polypeptide(L)'
;MGTAVTFLIIIFALLSAWALFVAKVCPKGEYRGISYSHLPGIRTPRLLSSQKAWKAGHAAVTTYFEGLALYFASAGALVFVLALAKSTMDLGIFSAIVISVGCIVVLMALMKADSAAQSLQQ
;
A
#
# COMPACT_ATOMS: atom_id res chain seq x y z
N MET A 1 10.14 -1.43 -25.93
CA MET A 1 9.29 -0.85 -24.88
C MET A 1 10.05 0.34 -24.28
N GLY A 2 9.42 1.51 -24.12
CA GLY A 2 10.14 2.72 -23.66
C GLY A 2 10.55 2.65 -22.19
N THR A 3 11.62 3.35 -21.82
CA THR A 3 12.15 3.40 -20.43
C THR A 3 11.09 3.83 -19.42
N ALA A 4 10.24 4.80 -19.78
CA ALA A 4 9.13 5.27 -18.94
C ALA A 4 8.08 4.18 -18.66
N VAL A 5 7.73 3.36 -19.67
CA VAL A 5 6.77 2.25 -19.51
C VAL A 5 7.33 1.22 -18.54
N THR A 6 8.59 0.81 -18.73
CA THR A 6 9.26 -0.15 -17.85
C THR A 6 9.34 0.38 -16.42
N PHE A 7 9.70 1.65 -16.24
CA PHE A 7 9.72 2.31 -14.94
C PHE A 7 8.36 2.27 -14.24
N LEU A 8 7.27 2.64 -14.93
CA LEU A 8 5.92 2.65 -14.36
C LEU A 8 5.46 1.25 -13.95
N ILE A 9 5.73 0.22 -14.76
CA ILE A 9 5.40 -1.17 -14.42
C ILE A 9 6.13 -1.59 -13.14
N ILE A 10 7.43 -1.28 -13.01
CA ILE A 10 8.21 -1.60 -11.82
C ILE A 10 7.66 -0.86 -10.60
N ILE A 11 7.35 0.43 -10.71
CA ILE A 11 6.80 1.21 -9.60
C ILE A 11 5.45 0.65 -9.15
N PHE A 12 4.54 0.34 -10.06
CA PHE A 12 3.26 -0.25 -9.70
C PHE A 12 3.38 -1.66 -9.10
N ALA A 13 4.34 -2.45 -9.57
CA ALA A 13 4.65 -3.74 -8.95
C ALA A 13 5.19 -3.57 -7.51
N LEU A 14 6.08 -2.60 -7.28
CA LEU A 14 6.61 -2.31 -5.95
C LEU A 14 5.53 -1.78 -4.99
N LEU A 15 4.66 -0.87 -5.47
CA LEU A 15 3.54 -0.37 -4.68
C LEU A 15 2.53 -1.48 -4.35
N SER A 16 2.25 -2.37 -5.31
CA SER A 16 1.40 -3.54 -5.08
C SER A 16 2.02 -4.49 -4.04
N ALA A 17 3.31 -4.81 -4.18
CA ALA A 17 4.03 -5.67 -3.25
C ALA A 17 4.09 -5.05 -1.83
N TRP A 18 4.34 -3.75 -1.73
CA TRP A 18 4.27 -3.03 -0.47
C TRP A 18 2.88 -3.11 0.15
N ALA A 19 1.82 -2.88 -0.62
CA ALA A 19 0.46 -2.97 -0.11
C ALA A 19 0.10 -4.39 0.37
N LEU A 20 0.50 -5.44 -0.37
CA LEU A 20 0.36 -6.82 0.09
C LEU A 20 1.14 -7.11 1.37
N PHE A 21 2.35 -6.55 1.49
CA PHE A 21 3.14 -6.68 2.71
C PHE A 21 2.39 -6.08 3.91
N VAL A 22 1.86 -4.86 3.75
CA VAL A 22 1.06 -4.20 4.79
C VAL A 22 -0.18 -5.01 5.14
N ALA A 23 -0.87 -5.58 4.15
CA ALA A 23 -2.07 -6.38 4.36
C ALA A 23 -1.80 -7.74 5.04
N LYS A 24 -0.73 -8.44 4.66
CA LYS A 24 -0.52 -9.85 5.02
C LYS A 24 0.55 -10.08 6.09
N VAL A 25 1.49 -9.16 6.23
CA VAL A 25 2.64 -9.33 7.14
C VAL A 25 2.47 -8.46 8.39
N CYS A 26 2.15 -7.18 8.23
CA CYS A 26 2.03 -6.27 9.38
C CYS A 26 0.98 -6.71 10.43
N PRO A 27 -0.22 -7.23 10.11
CA PRO A 27 -1.21 -7.64 11.11
C PRO A 27 -0.76 -8.82 11.97
N LYS A 28 0.22 -9.60 11.52
CA LYS A 28 0.81 -10.68 12.31
C LYS A 28 1.59 -10.13 13.51
N GLY A 29 2.07 -8.88 13.41
CA GLY A 29 2.83 -8.16 14.44
C GLY A 29 4.13 -8.84 14.85
N GLU A 30 4.61 -9.76 14.04
CA GLU A 30 5.83 -10.55 14.22
C GLU A 30 6.49 -10.71 12.85
N TYR A 31 7.72 -10.22 12.72
CA TYR A 31 8.55 -10.48 11.55
C TYR A 31 9.92 -10.97 12.02
N ARG A 32 10.16 -12.27 11.85
CA ARG A 32 11.48 -12.91 11.96
C ARG A 32 12.40 -12.34 13.06
N GLY A 33 11.90 -12.19 14.29
CA GLY A 33 12.70 -11.90 15.48
C GLY A 33 13.15 -10.45 15.68
N ILE A 34 12.83 -9.50 14.78
CA ILE A 34 13.19 -8.09 14.93
C ILE A 34 11.93 -7.32 15.33
N SER A 35 12.01 -6.56 16.41
CA SER A 35 10.91 -5.77 17.00
C SER A 35 9.99 -5.13 15.94
N TYR A 36 8.68 -5.14 16.20
CA TYR A 36 7.64 -4.58 15.32
C TYR A 36 7.87 -3.09 14.97
N SER A 37 8.69 -2.38 15.76
CA SER A 37 9.11 -0.99 15.52
C SER A 37 9.95 -0.77 14.25
N HIS A 38 10.56 -1.82 13.71
CA HIS A 38 11.40 -1.76 12.49
C HIS A 38 10.69 -2.23 11.22
N LEU A 39 9.39 -2.55 11.31
CA LEU A 39 8.65 -3.07 10.15
C LEU A 39 8.31 -1.96 9.15
N PRO A 40 8.45 -2.22 7.85
CA PRO A 40 7.81 -1.39 6.85
C PRO A 40 6.29 -1.52 7.02
N GLY A 41 5.58 -0.39 6.96
CA GLY A 41 4.14 -0.36 7.18
C GLY A 41 3.66 1.02 7.60
N ILE A 42 2.42 1.08 8.10
CA ILE A 42 1.90 2.32 8.67
C ILE A 42 2.53 2.52 10.03
N ARG A 43 3.17 3.67 10.22
CA ARG A 43 3.88 4.02 11.47
C ARG A 43 3.31 5.32 12.01
N THR A 44 2.33 5.21 12.90
CA THR A 44 1.87 6.33 13.74
C THR A 44 2.35 6.12 15.17
N PRO A 45 2.47 7.19 15.98
CA PRO A 45 2.83 7.06 17.40
C PRO A 45 1.94 6.07 18.17
N ARG A 46 0.64 6.01 17.85
CA ARG A 46 -0.31 5.10 18.53
C ARG A 46 -0.11 3.65 18.11
N LEU A 47 0.14 3.38 16.82
CA LEU A 47 0.47 2.04 16.33
C LEU A 47 1.77 1.50 16.93
N LEU A 48 2.73 2.37 17.22
CA LEU A 48 4.01 2.00 17.81
C LEU A 48 3.97 1.89 19.34
N SER A 49 2.83 2.18 19.99
CA SER A 49 2.75 2.18 21.46
C SER A 49 2.79 0.77 22.05
N SER A 50 2.33 -0.24 21.31
CA SER A 50 2.40 -1.64 21.71
C SER A 50 2.22 -2.57 20.52
N GLN A 51 2.68 -3.81 20.67
CA GLN A 51 2.44 -4.85 19.66
C GLN A 51 0.93 -5.10 19.43
N LYS A 52 0.11 -4.97 20.48
CA LYS A 52 -1.36 -5.13 20.38
C LYS A 52 -1.98 -4.02 19.54
N ALA A 53 -1.55 -2.76 19.76
CA ALA A 53 -1.98 -1.61 18.96
C ALA A 53 -1.55 -1.76 17.49
N TRP A 54 -0.31 -2.21 17.26
CA TRP A 54 0.19 -2.52 15.92
C TRP A 54 -0.68 -3.55 15.19
N LYS A 55 -0.93 -4.71 15.82
CA LYS A 55 -1.73 -5.80 15.22
C LYS A 55 -3.16 -5.32 14.93
N ALA A 56 -3.79 -4.63 15.88
CA ALA A 56 -5.17 -4.15 15.74
C ALA A 56 -5.31 -3.10 14.63
N GLY A 57 -4.43 -2.09 14.60
CA GLY A 57 -4.50 -1.04 13.60
C GLY A 57 -4.21 -1.56 12.18
N HIS A 58 -3.25 -2.49 12.02
CA HIS A 58 -2.99 -3.11 10.72
C HIS A 58 -4.10 -4.09 10.29
N ALA A 59 -4.70 -4.84 11.22
CA ALA A 59 -5.87 -5.68 10.92
C ALA A 59 -7.07 -4.85 10.43
N ALA A 60 -7.29 -3.67 11.00
CA ALA A 60 -8.39 -2.78 10.63
C ALA A 60 -8.30 -2.25 9.19
N VAL A 61 -7.10 -2.26 8.61
CA VAL A 61 -6.82 -1.73 7.26
C VAL A 61 -6.44 -2.79 6.24
N THR A 62 -6.34 -4.06 6.62
CA THR A 62 -5.96 -5.16 5.73
C THR A 62 -6.72 -5.12 4.40
N THR A 63 -8.05 -4.99 4.43
CA THR A 63 -8.88 -4.95 3.22
C THR A 63 -8.56 -3.76 2.30
N TYR A 64 -8.22 -2.59 2.86
CA TYR A 64 -7.83 -1.42 2.06
C TYR A 64 -6.53 -1.69 1.30
N PHE A 65 -5.57 -2.31 1.99
CA PHE A 65 -4.27 -2.62 1.40
C PHE A 65 -4.31 -3.80 0.43
N GLU A 66 -5.19 -4.78 0.63
CA GLU A 66 -5.49 -5.81 -0.38
C GLU A 66 -6.10 -5.19 -1.64
N GLY A 67 -7.05 -4.27 -1.47
CA GLY A 67 -7.63 -3.50 -2.58
C GLY A 67 -6.59 -2.67 -3.32
N LEU A 68 -5.73 -1.96 -2.59
CA LEU A 68 -4.62 -1.18 -3.17
C LEU A 68 -3.62 -2.06 -3.91
N ALA A 69 -3.32 -3.24 -3.39
CA ALA A 69 -2.43 -4.18 -4.06
C ALA A 69 -2.98 -4.61 -5.42
N LEU A 70 -4.26 -5.00 -5.47
CA LEU A 70 -4.93 -5.37 -6.72
C LEU A 70 -5.03 -4.18 -7.67
N TYR A 71 -5.35 -3.00 -7.14
CA TYR A 71 -5.44 -1.76 -7.89
C TYR A 71 -4.13 -1.39 -8.59
N PHE A 72 -3.00 -1.36 -7.86
CA PHE A 72 -1.69 -1.08 -8.46
C PHE A 72 -1.23 -2.19 -9.40
N ALA A 73 -1.48 -3.46 -9.08
CA ALA A 73 -1.17 -4.57 -10.00
C ALA A 73 -1.93 -4.43 -11.33
N SER A 74 -3.22 -4.07 -11.26
CA SER A 74 -4.06 -3.84 -12.42
C SER A 74 -3.61 -2.63 -13.23
N ALA A 75 -3.18 -1.55 -12.57
CA ALA A 75 -2.61 -0.38 -13.23
C ALA A 75 -1.30 -0.73 -13.96
N GLY A 76 -0.41 -1.50 -13.35
CA GLY A 76 0.81 -2.01 -14.00
C GLY A 76 0.51 -2.88 -15.22
N ALA A 77 -0.45 -3.80 -15.09
CA ALA A 77 -0.91 -4.62 -16.20
C ALA A 77 -1.52 -3.78 -17.34
N LEU A 78 -2.32 -2.77 -16.99
CA LEU A 78 -2.92 -1.86 -17.97
C LEU A 78 -1.84 -1.05 -18.71
N VAL A 79 -0.83 -0.52 -18.02
CA VAL A 79 0.32 0.14 -18.66
C VAL A 79 1.02 -0.78 -19.65
N PHE A 80 1.21 -2.05 -19.29
CA PHE A 80 1.80 -3.04 -20.20
C PHE A 80 0.93 -3.27 -21.45
N VAL A 81 -0.38 -3.46 -21.28
CA VAL A 81 -1.32 -3.65 -22.40
C VAL A 81 -1.38 -2.42 -23.30
N LEU A 82 -1.45 -1.21 -22.73
CA LEU A 82 -1.47 0.04 -23.49
C LEU A 82 -0.18 0.24 -24.30
N ALA A 83 0.96 -0.19 -23.75
CA ALA A 83 2.24 -0.17 -24.46
C ALA A 83 2.27 -1.15 -25.64
N LEU A 84 1.72 -2.37 -25.48
CA LEU A 84 1.57 -3.33 -26.57
C LEU A 84 0.63 -2.82 -27.67
N ALA A 85 -0.47 -2.18 -27.27
CA ALA A 85 -1.44 -1.59 -28.17
C ALA A 85 -0.97 -0.29 -28.85
N LYS A 86 0.24 0.21 -28.50
CA LYS A 86 0.77 1.50 -28.97
C LYS A 86 -0.21 2.67 -28.77
N SER A 87 -0.88 2.68 -27.63
CA SER A 87 -1.85 3.71 -27.28
C SER A 87 -1.21 5.11 -27.28
N THR A 88 -1.98 6.12 -27.68
CA THR A 88 -1.61 7.55 -27.60
C THR A 88 -1.96 8.18 -26.25
N MET A 89 -2.42 7.38 -25.28
CA MET A 89 -2.75 7.86 -23.94
C MET A 89 -1.52 8.45 -23.23
N ASP A 90 -1.71 9.59 -22.57
CA ASP A 90 -0.68 10.19 -21.74
C ASP A 90 -0.48 9.38 -20.44
N LEU A 91 0.61 8.60 -20.41
CA LEU A 91 0.97 7.76 -19.26
C LEU A 91 1.35 8.59 -18.02
N GLY A 92 1.79 9.84 -18.19
CA GLY A 92 2.09 10.75 -17.08
C GLY A 92 0.81 11.16 -16.35
N ILE A 93 -0.20 11.62 -17.09
CA ILE A 93 -1.51 11.96 -16.53
C ILE A 93 -2.17 10.71 -15.91
N PHE A 94 -2.17 9.59 -16.62
CA PHE A 94 -2.73 8.34 -16.12
C PHE A 94 -2.09 7.93 -14.78
N SER A 95 -0.75 7.89 -14.73
CA SER A 95 -0.04 7.48 -13.51
C SER A 95 -0.25 8.46 -12.35
N ALA A 96 -0.31 9.77 -12.62
CA ALA A 96 -0.60 10.79 -11.61
C ALA A 96 -1.98 10.60 -10.97
N ILE A 97 -3.01 10.31 -11.77
CA ILE A 97 -4.36 10.00 -11.27
C ILE A 97 -4.33 8.72 -10.44
N VAL A 98 -3.69 7.66 -10.96
CA VAL A 98 -3.63 6.37 -10.28
C VAL A 98 -2.98 6.50 -8.89
N ILE A 99 -1.84 7.18 -8.83
CA ILE A 99 -1.10 7.43 -7.59
C ILE A 99 -1.91 8.31 -6.64
N SER A 100 -2.56 9.36 -7.14
CA SER A 100 -3.35 10.28 -6.31
C SER A 100 -4.52 9.57 -5.62
N VAL A 101 -5.26 8.73 -6.34
CA VAL A 101 -6.31 7.88 -5.76
C VAL A 101 -5.71 6.94 -4.71
N GLY A 102 -4.57 6.31 -5.02
CA GLY A 102 -3.85 5.46 -4.07
C GLY A 102 -3.48 6.19 -2.78
N CYS A 103 -2.95 7.41 -2.87
CA CYS A 103 -2.62 8.25 -1.73
C CYS A 103 -3.83 8.57 -0.85
N ILE A 104 -4.98 8.90 -1.45
CA ILE A 104 -6.22 9.18 -0.71
C ILE A 104 -6.65 7.94 0.10
N VAL A 105 -6.60 6.75 -0.53
CA VAL A 105 -6.94 5.50 0.16
C VAL A 105 -5.95 5.19 1.28
N VAL A 106 -4.66 5.44 1.07
CA VAL A 106 -3.64 5.31 2.14
C VAL A 106 -3.95 6.26 3.29
N LEU A 107 -4.26 7.53 3.04
CA LEU A 107 -4.61 8.50 4.08
C LEU A 107 -5.83 8.05 4.90
N MET A 108 -6.89 7.56 4.25
CA MET A 108 -8.05 7.01 4.94
C MET A 108 -7.68 5.79 5.80
N ALA A 109 -6.81 4.92 5.28
CA ALA A 109 -6.30 3.78 6.03
C ALA A 109 -5.46 4.22 7.24
N LEU A 110 -4.62 5.26 7.11
CA LEU A 110 -3.86 5.83 8.24
C LEU A 110 -4.79 6.25 9.37
N MET A 111 -5.84 7.02 9.06
CA MET A 111 -6.82 7.48 10.04
C MET A 111 -7.51 6.30 10.72
N LYS A 112 -7.94 5.30 9.95
CA LYS A 112 -8.60 4.11 10.48
C LYS A 112 -7.69 3.26 11.37
N ALA A 113 -6.44 3.05 10.96
CA ALA A 113 -5.46 2.30 11.74
C ALA A 113 -5.17 3.00 13.08
N ASP A 114 -5.08 4.33 13.07
CA ASP A 114 -4.82 5.13 14.26
C ASP A 114 -6.02 5.13 15.24
N SER A 115 -7.26 5.23 14.73
CA SER A 115 -8.47 5.09 15.55
C SER A 115 -8.57 3.71 16.21
N ALA A 116 -8.25 2.64 15.47
CA ALA A 116 -8.24 1.29 16.01
C ALA A 116 -7.18 1.12 17.11
N ALA A 117 -5.97 1.67 16.92
CA ALA A 117 -4.93 1.67 17.94
C ALA A 117 -5.33 2.46 19.20
N GLN A 118 -6.01 3.60 19.05
CA GLN A 118 -6.47 4.44 20.16
C GLN A 118 -7.46 3.72 21.08
N SER A 119 -8.36 2.89 20.53
CA SER A 119 -9.36 2.15 21.30
C SER A 119 -8.77 1.16 22.33
N LEU A 120 -7.48 0.85 22.22
CA LEU A 120 -6.76 -0.05 23.12
C LEU A 120 -5.97 0.67 24.22
N GLN A 121 -6.01 2.01 24.23
CA GLN A 121 -5.34 2.85 25.23
C GLN A 121 -6.33 3.42 26.28
N GLN A 122 -7.62 3.16 26.11
CA GLN A 122 -8.71 3.50 27.04
C GLN A 122 -8.98 2.31 27.97
#